data_AF-A0A356FFH2-F1
#
_entry.id   AF-A0A356FFH2-F1
#
_cell.length_a   1.000
_cell.length_b   1.000
_cell.length_c   1.000
_cell.angle_alpha   90.00
_cell.angle_beta   90.00
_cell.angle_gamma   90.00
#
_symmetry.space_group_name_H-M   'P 1'
#
loop_
_entity.id
_entity.type
_entity.pdbx_description
1 polymer ?
#
loop_
_entity_poly.entity_id
_entity_poly.type
_entity_poly.pdbx_seq_one_letter_code
_entity_poly.pdbx_strand_id
1 'polypeptide(L)' 'DAFLADKEPQAYQRVVDRLLASPRFGERLATWWLDGARYGDSHGYDNDLENSQWPWRDWVIRSFNSNKPFDEF' A
#
# COMPACT_ATOMS: atom_id res chain seq x y z
N ASP A 1 23.06 4.67 -5.03
CA ASP A 1 22.05 3.94 -4.25
C ASP A 1 22.43 3.99 -2.78
N ALA A 2 21.49 4.34 -1.89
CA ALA A 2 21.77 4.58 -0.47
C ALA A 2 22.10 3.30 0.31
N PHE A 3 21.52 2.16 -0.07
CA PHE A 3 21.84 0.86 0.55
C PHE A 3 23.27 0.41 0.19
N LEU A 4 23.67 0.51 -1.09
CA LEU A 4 25.02 0.11 -1.54
C LEU A 4 26.15 0.96 -0.90
N ALA A 5 25.83 2.20 -0.52
CA ALA A 5 26.73 3.10 0.16
C ALA A 5 26.83 2.84 1.67
N ASP A 6 25.88 2.13 2.26
CA ASP A 6 25.88 1.81 3.69
C ASP A 6 26.85 0.65 3.98
N LYS A 7 27.85 0.90 4.84
CA LYS A 7 28.90 -0.06 5.22
C LYS A 7 28.73 -0.59 6.64
N GLU A 8 27.64 -0.22 7.32
CA GLU A 8 27.36 -0.71 8.66
C GLU A 8 27.10 -2.22 8.65
N PRO A 9 27.48 -2.96 9.72
CA PRO A 9 27.25 -4.40 9.82
C PRO A 9 25.78 -4.83 9.67
N GLN A 10 24.82 -3.91 9.84
CA GLN A 10 23.38 -4.14 9.74
C GLN A 10 22.71 -3.37 8.59
N ALA A 11 23.47 -2.95 7.57
CA ALA A 11 22.95 -2.18 6.44
C ALA A 11 21.70 -2.81 5.79
N TYR A 12 21.66 -4.14 5.68
CA TYR A 12 20.51 -4.87 5.14
C TYR A 12 19.26 -4.74 6.02
N GLN A 13 19.39 -5.00 7.33
CA GLN A 13 18.26 -4.90 8.25
C GLN A 13 17.71 -3.47 8.26
N ARG A 14 18.59 -2.47 8.30
CA ARG A 14 18.20 -1.05 8.27
C ARG A 14 17.44 -0.67 7.00
N VAL A 15 17.83 -1.18 5.83
CA VAL A 15 17.07 -0.90 4.60
C VAL A 15 15.71 -1.59 4.62
N VAL A 16 15.63 -2.83 5.13
CA VAL A 16 14.36 -3.54 5.29
C VAL A 16 13.43 -2.77 6.22
N ASP A 17 13.89 -2.42 7.43
CA ASP A 17 13.10 -1.67 8.41
C ASP A 17 12.62 -0.34 7.84
N ARG A 18 13.48 0.37 7.12
CA ARG A 18 13.11 1.63 6.43
C ARG A 18 12.03 1.41 5.38
N LEU A 19 12.14 0.34 4.58
CA LEU A 19 11.17 0.05 3.52
C LEU A 19 9.82 -0.39 4.10
N LEU A 20 9.82 -1.20 5.15
CA LEU A 20 8.61 -1.62 5.85
C LEU A 20 7.93 -0.47 6.59
N ALA A 21 8.70 0.48 7.15
CA ALA A 21 8.17 1.67 7.81
C ALA A 21 7.67 2.76 6.83
N SER A 22 7.92 2.60 5.54
CA SER A 22 7.49 3.57 4.53
C SER A 22 5.96 3.51 4.33
N PRO A 23 5.23 4.64 4.25
CA PRO A 23 3.81 4.62 3.93
C PRO A 23 3.52 4.00 2.55
N ARG A 24 4.54 3.96 1.67
CA ARG A 24 4.49 3.34 0.35
C ARG A 24 4.41 1.81 0.40
N PHE A 25 4.76 1.21 1.54
CA PHE A 25 4.62 -0.23 1.76
C PHE A 25 3.14 -0.64 1.66
N GLY A 26 2.26 0.05 2.38
CA GLY A 26 0.81 -0.19 2.30
C GLY A 26 0.23 0.05 0.91
N GLU A 27 0.71 1.07 0.17
CA GLU A 27 0.30 1.31 -1.23
C GLU A 27 0.64 0.10 -2.12
N ARG A 28 1.86 -0.45 -1.97
CA ARG A 28 2.33 -1.59 -2.76
C ARG A 28 1.55 -2.87 -2.49
N LEU A 29 1.20 -3.13 -1.22
CA LEU A 29 0.40 -4.30 -0.83
C LEU A 29 -1.07 -4.14 -1.22
N ALA A 30 -1.64 -2.95 -1.01
CA ALA A 30 -3.02 -2.65 -1.34
C ALA A 30 -3.32 -2.88 -2.83
N THR A 31 -2.34 -2.68 -3.71
CA THR A 31 -2.53 -2.93 -5.16
C THR A 31 -3.00 -4.35 -5.44
N TRP A 32 -2.35 -5.36 -4.84
CA TRP A 32 -2.73 -6.77 -5.05
C TRP A 32 -4.10 -7.09 -4.44
N TRP A 33 -4.39 -6.51 -3.28
CA TRP A 33 -5.66 -6.71 -2.61
C TRP A 33 -6.83 -6.12 -3.40
N LEU A 34 -6.67 -4.89 -3.87
CA LEU A 34 -7.67 -4.17 -4.64
C LEU A 34 -7.88 -4.78 -6.03
N ASP A 35 -6.85 -5.34 -6.64
CA ASP A 35 -6.96 -6.13 -7.88
C ASP A 35 -7.85 -7.37 -7.67
N GLY A 36 -7.58 -8.15 -6.61
CA GLY A 36 -8.39 -9.31 -6.25
C GLY A 36 -9.85 -8.96 -5.97
N ALA A 37 -10.09 -7.78 -5.39
CA ALA A 37 -11.42 -7.28 -5.08
C ALA A 37 -12.08 -6.49 -6.22
N ARG A 38 -11.45 -6.41 -7.40
CA ARG A 38 -11.98 -5.72 -8.60
C ARG A 38 -12.26 -4.23 -8.39
N TYR A 39 -11.44 -3.56 -7.57
CA TYR A 39 -11.54 -2.12 -7.39
C TYR A 39 -11.30 -1.36 -8.70
N GLY A 40 -12.08 -0.31 -8.94
CA GLY A 40 -11.89 0.60 -10.06
C GLY A 40 -12.09 2.05 -9.65
N ASP A 41 -11.11 2.91 -9.91
CA ASP A 41 -11.22 4.36 -9.63
C ASP A 41 -11.98 5.13 -10.72
N SER A 42 -12.70 4.40 -11.58
CA SER A 42 -13.57 4.96 -12.62
C SER A 42 -14.77 4.02 -12.86
N HIS A 43 -15.83 4.54 -13.48
CA HIS A 43 -16.97 3.73 -13.91
C HIS A 43 -16.75 3.04 -15.28
N GLY A 44 -15.57 3.19 -15.88
CA GLY A 44 -15.29 2.73 -17.23
C GLY A 44 -15.87 3.65 -18.31
N TYR A 45 -16.22 3.07 -19.45
CA TYR A 45 -16.72 3.79 -20.62
C TYR A 45 -18.21 4.15 -20.44
N ASP A 46 -18.59 5.38 -20.78
CA ASP A 46 -19.96 5.98 -20.80
C ASP A 46 -20.59 6.48 -19.49
N ASN A 47 -19.97 6.32 -18.31
CA ASN A 47 -20.56 6.79 -17.05
C ASN A 47 -19.68 7.85 -16.33
N ASP A 48 -19.95 9.12 -16.61
CA ASP A 48 -19.35 10.27 -15.90
C ASP A 48 -20.10 10.59 -14.59
N LEU A 49 -20.43 9.55 -13.82
CA LEU A 49 -21.04 9.70 -12.50
C LEU A 49 -19.97 9.96 -11.44
N GLU A 50 -20.37 10.60 -10.34
CA GLU A 50 -19.49 10.82 -9.19
C GLU A 50 -18.93 9.50 -8.67
N ASN A 51 -17.61 9.44 -8.52
CA ASN A 51 -16.95 8.26 -8.02
C ASN A 51 -16.58 8.43 -6.53
N SER A 52 -17.30 7.74 -5.65
CA SER A 52 -17.17 7.88 -4.19
C SER A 52 -16.56 6.66 -3.50
N GLN A 53 -15.99 5.71 -4.23
CA GLN A 53 -15.43 4.46 -3.67
C GLN A 53 -13.99 4.58 -3.15
N TRP A 54 -13.27 5.66 -3.51
CA TRP A 54 -11.90 5.94 -3.08
C TRP A 54 -11.63 5.93 -1.57
N PRO A 55 -12.60 6.25 -0.67
CA PRO A 55 -12.36 6.13 0.77
C PRO A 55 -12.06 4.69 1.20
N TRP A 56 -12.60 3.69 0.49
CA TRP A 56 -12.32 2.28 0.75
C TRP A 56 -10.90 1.90 0.34
N ARG A 57 -10.42 2.34 -0.84
CA ARG A 57 -9.00 2.20 -1.24
C ARG A 57 -8.07 2.78 -0.17
N ASP A 58 -8.37 4.00 0.29
CA ASP A 58 -7.54 4.67 1.29
C ASP A 58 -7.58 3.95 2.64
N TRP A 59 -8.74 3.38 2.99
CA TRP A 59 -8.87 2.55 4.19
C TRP A 59 -8.02 1.27 4.09
N VAL A 60 -8.03 0.58 2.95
CA VAL A 60 -7.17 -0.61 2.71
C VAL A 60 -5.68 -0.26 2.87
N ILE A 61 -5.23 0.85 2.27
CA ILE A 61 -3.83 1.30 2.38
C ILE A 61 -3.46 1.57 3.84
N ARG A 62 -4.33 2.28 4.58
CA ARG A 62 -4.12 2.56 6.01
C ARG A 62 -4.09 1.28 6.84
N SER A 63 -4.97 0.33 6.56
CA SER A 63 -5.04 -0.96 7.27
C SER A 63 -3.74 -1.77 7.11
N PHE A 64 -3.13 -1.78 5.93
CA PHE A 64 -1.81 -2.40 5.74
C PHE A 64 -0.71 -1.65 6.51
N ASN A 65 -0.69 -0.31 6.43
CA ASN A 65 0.33 0.48 7.12
C ASN A 65 0.21 0.42 8.65
N SER A 66 -0.99 0.23 9.19
CA SER A 66 -1.21 0.04 10.63
C SER A 66 -1.03 -1.41 11.08
N ASN A 67 -0.66 -2.33 10.18
CA ASN A 67 -0.58 -3.76 10.44
C ASN A 67 -1.86 -4.30 11.12
N LYS A 68 -3.03 -3.90 10.60
CA LYS A 68 -4.32 -4.30 11.13
C LYS A 68 -4.48 -5.83 11.03
N PRO A 69 -4.88 -6.51 12.10
CA PRO A 69 -5.06 -7.96 12.06
C PRO A 69 -6.25 -8.32 11.15
N PHE A 70 -6.18 -9.51 10.53
CA PHE A 70 -7.10 -9.90 9.46
C PHE A 70 -8.56 -10.02 9.89
N ASP A 71 -8.83 -10.30 11.16
CA ASP A 71 -10.17 -10.38 11.75
C ASP A 71 -10.82 -9.00 12.01
N GLU A 72 -10.03 -7.93 12.03
CA GLU A 72 -10.51 -6.54 12.08
C GLU A 72 -10.46 -5.84 10.70
N PHE A 73 -9.94 -6.55 9.70
CA PHE A 73 -9.82 -6.13 8.31
C PHE A 73 -11.09 -6.48 7.52
#